data_AF-A0A433XNE8-F1
#
_entry.id   AF-A0A433XNE8-F1
#
_cell.length_a   1.000
_cell.length_b   1.000
_cell.length_c   1.000
_cell.angle_alpha   90.00
_cell.angle_beta   90.00
_cell.angle_gamma   90.00
#
_symmetry.space_group_name_H-M   'P 1'
#
loop_
_entity.id
_entity.type
_entity.pdbx_description
1 polymer ?
#
loop_
_entity_poly.entity_id
_entity_poly.type
_entity_poly.pdbx_seq_one_letter_code
_entity_poly.pdbx_strand_id
1 'polypeptide(L)'
;MAKPIRTIERIVPTKEEAQADAVQQILDALSANRDTIVSFLGILGELDQAGVLDIGHGVLQNRKSLEKIGLEFINVANIPGMLKNVILVSQFLGKLDPKRTEKLMAGLGKGLDQAMQEQEKPASMWGLVGQFRDPDVLASISTALHFLRGMGEELRTREERST
;
A
#
# COMPACT_ATOMS: atom_id res chain seq x y z
N MET A 1 44.72 13.27 -66.89
CA MET A 1 43.49 12.61 -66.37
C MET A 1 43.83 11.97 -65.03
N ALA A 2 43.14 12.33 -63.95
CA ALA A 2 43.36 11.79 -62.61
C ALA A 2 42.29 10.75 -62.27
N LYS A 3 42.68 9.59 -61.71
CA LYS A 3 41.76 8.53 -61.28
C LYS A 3 41.09 8.93 -59.95
N PRO A 4 39.79 8.65 -59.74
CA PRO A 4 39.15 8.97 -58.47
C PRO A 4 39.56 7.93 -57.42
N ILE A 5 40.15 8.41 -56.32
CA ILE A 5 40.27 7.63 -55.08
C ILE A 5 39.01 7.94 -54.29
N ARG A 6 38.14 6.94 -54.10
CA ARG A 6 37.06 6.97 -53.11
C ARG A 6 36.86 5.59 -52.51
N THR A 7 37.89 5.10 -51.83
CA THR A 7 37.69 4.09 -50.79
C THR A 7 37.56 4.85 -49.48
N ILE A 8 36.33 5.08 -49.05
CA ILE A 8 36.05 5.54 -47.69
C ILE A 8 36.16 4.29 -46.83
N GLU A 9 37.30 4.10 -46.17
CA GLU A 9 37.43 3.09 -45.13
C GLU A 9 36.54 3.51 -43.96
N ARG A 10 35.36 2.91 -43.89
CA ARG A 10 34.45 3.08 -42.78
C ARG A 10 35.06 2.31 -41.61
N ILE A 11 35.74 3.03 -40.72
CA ILE A 11 36.17 2.49 -39.44
C ILE A 11 34.90 2.17 -38.66
N VAL A 12 34.50 0.90 -38.70
CA VAL A 12 33.42 0.39 -37.85
C VAL A 12 34.10 0.05 -36.53
N PRO A 13 33.84 0.82 -35.45
CA PRO A 13 34.51 0.59 -34.18
C PRO A 13 34.31 -0.87 -33.77
N THR A 14 35.42 -1.51 -33.41
CA THR A 14 35.39 -2.87 -32.89
C THR A 14 34.61 -2.90 -31.58
N LYS A 15 34.06 -4.06 -31.20
CA LYS A 15 33.29 -4.18 -29.95
C LYS A 15 34.08 -3.73 -28.72
N GLU A 16 35.40 -3.84 -28.76
CA GLU A 16 36.32 -3.43 -27.70
C GLU A 16 36.48 -1.91 -27.63
N GLU A 17 36.63 -1.23 -28.78
CA GLU A 17 36.67 0.24 -28.84
C GLU A 17 35.34 0.86 -28.42
N ALA A 18 34.21 0.28 -28.84
CA ALA A 18 32.88 0.74 -28.42
C ALA A 18 32.62 0.53 -26.92
N GLN A 19 33.19 -0.53 -26.32
CA GLN A 19 33.12 -0.74 -24.87
C GLN A 19 34.00 0.24 -24.10
N ALA A 20 35.21 0.51 -24.59
CA ALA A 20 36.12 1.49 -23.99
C ALA A 20 35.48 2.88 -23.97
N ASP A 21 34.92 3.33 -25.09
CA ASP A 21 34.23 4.62 -25.18
C ASP A 21 33.00 4.70 -24.29
N ALA A 22 32.21 3.62 -24.18
CA ALA A 22 31.06 3.57 -23.29
C ALA A 22 31.46 3.67 -21.80
N VAL A 23 32.55 3.00 -21.42
CA VAL A 23 33.11 3.10 -20.07
C VAL A 23 33.62 4.51 -19.79
N GLN A 24 34.31 5.13 -20.76
CA GLN A 24 34.78 6.51 -20.66
C GLN A 24 33.60 7.49 -20.46
N GLN A 25 32.54 7.36 -21.26
CA GLN A 25 31.34 8.21 -21.17
C GLN A 25 30.64 8.08 -19.82
N ILE A 26 30.56 6.86 -19.27
CA ILE A 26 30.02 6.64 -17.92
C ILE A 26 30.93 7.31 -16.89
N LEU A 27 32.25 7.15 -16.98
CA LEU A 27 33.22 7.80 -16.09
C LEU A 27 33.12 9.33 -16.11
N ASP A 28 32.96 9.93 -17.29
CA ASP A 28 32.80 11.36 -17.45
C ASP A 28 31.46 11.84 -16.86
N ALA A 29 30.37 11.12 -17.10
CA ALA A 29 29.06 11.43 -16.54
C ALA A 29 29.03 11.31 -15.01
N LEU A 30 29.69 10.28 -14.46
CA LEU A 30 29.84 10.08 -13.01
C LEU A 30 30.71 11.19 -12.40
N SER A 31 31.80 11.56 -13.07
CA SER A 31 32.73 12.60 -12.60
C SER A 31 32.10 13.99 -12.63
N ALA A 32 31.31 14.31 -13.66
CA ALA A 32 30.58 15.56 -13.76
C ALA A 32 29.47 15.71 -12.71
N ASN A 33 28.96 14.60 -12.17
CA ASN A 33 27.86 14.56 -11.20
C ASN A 33 28.29 14.01 -9.84
N ARG A 34 29.58 14.09 -9.51
CA ARG A 34 30.18 13.46 -8.33
C ARG A 34 29.39 13.72 -7.05
N ASP A 35 29.07 14.98 -6.75
CA ASP A 35 28.38 15.35 -5.52
C ASP A 35 26.96 14.79 -5.46
N THR A 36 26.21 14.87 -6.57
CA THR A 36 24.86 14.30 -6.69
C THR A 36 24.87 12.79 -6.47
N ILE A 37 25.87 12.08 -7.01
CA ILE A 37 26.00 10.63 -6.85
C ILE A 37 26.39 10.26 -5.43
N VAL A 38 27.31 11.01 -4.80
CA VAL A 38 27.66 10.81 -3.40
C VAL A 38 26.45 11.04 -2.49
N SER A 39 25.66 12.09 -2.74
CA SER A 39 24.41 12.32 -2.00
C SER A 39 23.37 11.23 -2.24
N PHE A 40 23.21 10.76 -3.48
CA PHE A 40 22.30 9.66 -3.80
C PHE A 40 22.73 8.34 -3.13
N LEU A 41 24.03 8.02 -3.12
CA LEU A 41 24.59 6.89 -2.39
C LEU A 41 24.42 7.06 -0.87
N GLY A 42 24.51 8.29 -0.36
CA GLY A 42 24.20 8.61 1.03
C GLY A 42 22.74 8.30 1.37
N ILE A 43 21.80 8.76 0.54
CA ILE A 43 20.36 8.45 0.69
C ILE A 43 20.13 6.94 0.60
N LEU A 44 20.75 6.24 -0.35
CA LEU A 44 20.66 4.78 -0.43
C LEU A 44 21.21 4.10 0.81
N GLY A 45 22.33 4.58 1.36
CA GLY A 45 22.91 4.06 2.61
C GLY A 45 22.00 4.30 3.82
N GLU A 46 21.37 5.47 3.90
CA GLU A 46 20.37 5.77 4.94
C GLU A 46 19.13 4.89 4.81
N LEU A 47 18.65 4.67 3.59
CA LEU A 47 17.51 3.78 3.31
C LEU A 47 17.84 2.31 3.59
N ASP A 48 19.09 1.89 3.36
CA ASP A 48 19.60 0.56 3.72
C ASP A 48 19.64 0.38 5.24
N GLN A 49 20.23 1.34 5.96
CA GLN A 49 20.27 1.34 7.43
C GLN A 49 18.88 1.40 8.06
N ALA A 50 17.92 2.06 7.41
CA ALA A 50 16.54 2.11 7.83
C ALA A 50 15.74 0.84 7.47
N GLY A 51 16.35 -0.14 6.79
CA GLY A 51 15.71 -1.40 6.36
C GLY A 51 14.68 -1.23 5.25
N VAL A 52 14.62 -0.07 4.61
CA VAL A 52 13.65 0.23 3.53
C VAL A 52 14.03 -0.53 2.25
N LEU A 53 15.33 -0.64 1.97
CA LEU A 53 15.82 -1.40 0.82
C LEU A 53 15.54 -2.90 0.96
N ASP A 54 15.66 -3.47 2.16
CA ASP A 54 15.31 -4.87 2.43
C ASP A 54 13.84 -5.18 2.18
N ILE A 55 12.95 -4.26 2.58
CA ILE A 55 11.51 -4.36 2.31
C ILE A 55 11.26 -4.32 0.79
N GLY A 56 11.88 -3.36 0.09
CA GLY A 56 11.75 -3.24 -1.37
C GLY A 56 12.25 -4.50 -2.10
N HIS A 57 13.41 -5.02 -1.69
CA HIS A 57 14.00 -6.21 -2.27
C HIS A 57 13.14 -7.46 -2.06
N GLY A 58 12.60 -7.63 -0.85
CA GLY A 58 11.74 -8.76 -0.55
C GLY A 58 10.37 -8.72 -1.26
N VAL A 59 9.83 -7.53 -1.55
CA VAL A 59 8.65 -7.37 -2.42
C VAL A 59 8.98 -7.74 -3.88
N LEU A 60 10.14 -7.31 -4.38
CA LEU A 60 10.58 -7.57 -5.75
C LEU A 60 10.88 -9.05 -6.01
N GLN A 61 11.54 -9.74 -5.08
CA GLN A 61 11.82 -11.17 -5.19
C GLN A 61 10.56 -12.03 -5.14
N ASN A 62 9.54 -11.60 -4.37
CA ASN A 62 8.31 -12.36 -4.19
C ASN A 62 7.17 -11.95 -5.14
N ARG A 63 7.46 -11.23 -6.23
CA ARG A 63 6.47 -10.72 -7.21
C ARG A 63 5.43 -11.74 -7.69
N LYS A 64 5.79 -13.03 -7.79
CA LYS A 64 4.87 -14.11 -8.20
C LYS A 64 4.00 -14.68 -7.06
N SER A 65 4.36 -14.43 -5.80
CA SER A 65 3.70 -14.96 -4.60
C SER A 65 2.75 -13.96 -3.92
N LEU A 66 2.69 -12.72 -4.41
CA LEU A 66 1.86 -11.64 -3.84
C LEU A 66 0.35 -11.94 -3.91
N GLU A 67 -0.09 -12.87 -4.76
CA GLU A 67 -1.50 -13.29 -4.80
C GLU A 67 -1.90 -14.20 -3.61
N LYS A 68 -0.94 -14.84 -2.93
CA LYS A 68 -1.24 -15.83 -1.87
C LYS A 68 -0.54 -15.58 -0.53
N ILE A 69 0.49 -14.74 -0.46
CA ILE A 69 1.38 -14.64 0.71
C ILE A 69 1.54 -13.17 1.13
N GLY A 70 0.50 -12.59 1.74
CA GLY A 70 0.54 -11.23 2.28
C GLY A 70 1.11 -11.14 3.70
N LEU A 71 1.12 -12.25 4.45
CA LEU A 71 1.47 -12.28 5.88
C LEU A 71 2.87 -12.83 6.17
N GLU A 72 3.34 -13.77 5.35
CA GLU A 72 4.61 -14.47 5.59
C GLU A 72 5.81 -13.56 5.29
N PHE A 73 5.70 -12.68 4.29
CA PHE A 73 6.68 -11.64 4.00
C PHE A 73 6.94 -10.72 5.20
N ILE A 74 5.88 -10.32 5.91
CA ILE A 74 5.99 -9.44 7.07
C ILE A 74 6.77 -10.12 8.21
N ASN A 75 6.61 -11.44 8.37
CA ASN A 75 7.34 -12.20 9.39
C ASN A 75 8.80 -12.45 9.00
N VAL A 76 9.09 -12.66 7.71
CA VAL A 76 10.46 -12.91 7.21
C VAL A 76 11.30 -11.63 7.18
N ALA A 77 10.69 -10.48 6.83
CA ALA A 77 11.39 -9.20 6.68
C ALA A 77 11.64 -8.44 8.01
N ASN A 78 11.49 -9.09 9.17
CA ASN A 78 11.69 -8.54 10.52
C ASN A 78 11.11 -7.12 10.71
N ILE A 79 9.95 -6.86 10.09
CA ILE A 79 9.33 -5.54 10.07
C ILE A 79 8.89 -5.17 11.50
N PRO A 80 9.23 -3.96 12.00
CA PRO A 80 8.78 -3.51 13.32
C PRO A 80 7.26 -3.63 13.48
N GLY A 81 6.80 -3.99 14.68
CA GLY A 81 5.39 -4.29 14.94
C GLY A 81 4.41 -3.18 14.54
N MET A 82 4.80 -1.91 14.66
CA MET A 82 3.99 -0.78 14.22
C MET A 82 3.77 -0.78 12.69
N LEU A 83 4.84 -1.02 11.92
CA LEU A 83 4.75 -1.06 10.46
C LEU A 83 3.96 -2.29 9.98
N LYS A 84 4.10 -3.43 10.68
CA LYS A 84 3.24 -4.60 10.48
C LYS A 84 1.76 -4.26 10.63
N ASN A 85 1.37 -3.52 11.66
CA ASN A 85 -0.02 -3.10 11.86
C ASN A 85 -0.52 -2.18 10.74
N VAL A 86 0.30 -1.24 10.28
CA VAL A 86 -0.04 -0.35 9.15
C VAL A 86 -0.30 -1.15 7.87
N ILE A 87 0.56 -2.12 7.56
CA ILE A 87 0.39 -2.99 6.39
C ILE A 87 -0.90 -3.81 6.50
N LEU A 88 -1.16 -4.43 7.66
CA LEU A 88 -2.36 -5.23 7.89
C LEU A 88 -3.65 -4.41 7.73
N VAL A 89 -3.68 -3.19 8.30
CA VAL A 89 -4.81 -2.26 8.15
C VAL A 89 -4.99 -1.86 6.70
N SER A 90 -3.91 -1.55 5.99
CA SER A 90 -3.96 -1.16 4.58
C SER A 90 -4.48 -2.29 3.67
N GLN A 91 -4.04 -3.53 3.93
CA GLN A 91 -4.55 -4.72 3.24
C GLN A 91 -6.02 -4.97 3.55
N PHE A 92 -6.44 -4.80 4.80
CA PHE A 92 -7.85 -4.91 5.18
C PHE A 92 -8.70 -3.87 4.44
N LEU A 93 -8.29 -2.60 4.45
CA LEU A 93 -8.97 -1.51 3.74
C LEU A 93 -9.06 -1.78 2.23
N GLY A 94 -7.99 -2.31 1.62
CA GLY A 94 -7.96 -2.66 0.20
C GLY A 94 -8.89 -3.82 -0.19
N LYS A 95 -9.30 -4.68 0.77
CA LYS A 95 -10.25 -5.78 0.53
C LYS A 95 -11.71 -5.36 0.70
N LEU A 96 -11.97 -4.18 1.24
CA LEU A 96 -13.33 -3.68 1.40
C LEU A 96 -13.91 -3.26 0.05
N ASP A 97 -15.19 -3.58 -0.17
CA ASP A 97 -15.90 -3.08 -1.34
C ASP A 97 -16.08 -1.55 -1.23
N PRO A 98 -15.59 -0.75 -2.20
CA PRO A 98 -15.65 0.71 -2.11
C PRO A 98 -17.08 1.25 -1.99
N LYS A 99 -18.04 0.67 -2.71
CA LYS A 99 -19.44 1.13 -2.72
C LYS A 99 -20.13 0.87 -1.38
N ARG A 100 -19.90 -0.31 -0.78
CA ARG A 100 -20.41 -0.64 0.56
C ARG A 100 -19.77 0.24 1.62
N THR A 101 -18.48 0.51 1.51
CA THR A 101 -17.74 1.36 2.44
C THR A 101 -18.25 2.80 2.39
N GLU A 102 -18.41 3.35 1.18
CA GLU A 102 -18.98 4.69 0.97
C GLU A 102 -20.39 4.80 1.59
N LYS A 103 -21.25 3.81 1.33
CA LYS A 103 -22.61 3.78 1.91
C LYS A 103 -22.60 3.75 3.44
N LEU A 104 -21.70 2.96 4.04
CA LEU A 104 -21.55 2.91 5.50
C LEU A 104 -21.06 4.24 6.06
N MET A 105 -20.04 4.84 5.44
CA MET A 105 -19.51 6.14 5.87
C MET A 105 -20.56 7.26 5.75
N ALA A 106 -21.31 7.29 4.65
CA ALA A 106 -22.40 8.24 4.48
C ALA A 106 -23.51 8.06 5.52
N GLY A 107 -23.86 6.80 5.84
CA GLY A 107 -24.83 6.48 6.89
C GLY A 107 -24.37 6.92 8.28
N LEU A 108 -23.09 6.70 8.61
CA LEU A 108 -22.48 7.16 9.87
C LEU A 108 -22.47 8.68 9.97
N GLY A 109 -22.07 9.38 8.90
CA GLY A 109 -22.08 10.84 8.84
C GLY A 109 -23.49 11.40 9.06
N LYS A 110 -24.47 10.90 8.31
CA LYS A 110 -25.88 11.31 8.47
C LYS A 110 -26.41 11.04 9.89
N GLY A 111 -26.03 9.92 10.50
CA GLY A 111 -26.42 9.60 11.88
C GLY A 111 -25.80 10.56 12.91
N LEU A 112 -24.53 10.92 12.75
CA LEU A 112 -23.87 11.93 13.58
C LEU A 112 -24.52 13.30 13.42
N ASP A 113 -24.79 13.74 12.20
CA ASP A 113 -25.47 15.01 11.92
C ASP A 113 -26.85 15.05 12.58
N GLN A 114 -27.60 13.95 12.57
CA GLN A 114 -28.89 13.86 13.26
C GLN A 114 -28.76 13.83 14.78
N ALA A 115 -27.72 13.19 15.33
CA ALA A 115 -27.49 13.15 16.77
C ALA A 115 -27.06 14.51 17.34
N MET A 116 -26.44 15.36 16.52
CA MET A 116 -26.01 16.71 16.90
C MET A 116 -27.10 17.77 16.75
N GLN A 117 -28.24 17.45 16.13
CA GLN A 117 -29.37 18.38 16.05
C GLN A 117 -30.03 18.55 17.42
N GLU A 118 -30.23 19.81 17.84
CA GLU A 118 -30.98 20.13 19.06
C GLU A 118 -32.43 19.64 18.94
N GLN A 119 -32.82 18.74 19.83
CA GLN A 119 -34.22 18.34 19.96
C GLN A 119 -34.96 19.38 20.80
N GLU A 120 -35.97 20.04 20.22
CA GLU A 120 -36.79 21.03 20.93
C GLU A 120 -37.50 20.47 22.17
N LYS A 121 -37.68 19.13 22.25
CA LYS A 121 -38.29 18.44 23.39
C LYS A 121 -37.58 17.11 23.65
N PRO A 122 -37.27 16.77 24.92
CA PRO A 122 -36.72 15.46 25.25
C PRO A 122 -37.68 14.34 24.85
N ALA A 123 -37.14 13.27 24.27
CA ALA A 123 -37.93 12.12 23.85
C ALA A 123 -38.67 11.49 25.05
N SER A 124 -40.00 11.43 24.96
CA SER A 124 -40.82 10.69 25.92
C SER A 124 -40.51 9.20 25.86
N MET A 125 -40.55 8.48 26.99
CA MET A 125 -40.36 7.03 27.06
C MET A 125 -41.22 6.26 26.06
N TRP A 126 -42.47 6.71 25.83
CA TRP A 126 -43.36 6.15 24.81
C TRP A 126 -42.91 6.46 23.37
N GLY A 127 -42.33 7.63 23.14
CA GLY A 127 -41.74 8.01 21.86
C GLY A 127 -40.53 7.14 21.51
N LEU A 128 -39.70 6.80 22.49
CA LEU A 128 -38.56 5.90 22.32
C LEU A 128 -39.00 4.49 21.91
N VAL A 129 -40.04 3.94 22.54
CA VAL A 129 -40.62 2.65 22.13
C VAL A 129 -41.19 2.71 20.71
N GLY A 130 -41.75 3.85 20.32
CA GLY A 130 -42.19 4.10 18.94
C GLY A 130 -41.03 4.06 17.93
N GLN A 131 -39.87 4.61 18.28
CA GLN A 131 -38.69 4.63 17.40
C GLN A 131 -38.12 3.23 17.13
N PHE A 132 -38.26 2.27 18.05
CA PHE A 132 -37.88 0.87 17.78
C PHE A 132 -38.76 0.19 16.71
N ARG A 133 -39.90 0.78 16.34
CA ARG A 133 -40.75 0.28 15.25
C ARG A 133 -40.42 0.95 13.91
N ASP A 134 -39.54 1.95 13.92
CA ASP A 134 -39.09 2.63 12.72
C ASP A 134 -38.21 1.70 11.86
N PRO A 135 -38.50 1.56 10.55
CA PRO A 135 -37.76 0.66 9.68
C PRO A 135 -36.27 1.03 9.56
N ASP A 136 -35.90 2.31 9.63
CA ASP A 136 -34.52 2.78 9.51
C ASP A 136 -33.70 2.47 10.78
N VAL A 137 -34.34 2.59 11.96
CA VAL A 137 -33.76 2.19 13.24
C VAL A 137 -33.54 0.67 13.28
N LEU A 138 -34.55 -0.11 12.88
CA LEU A 138 -34.45 -1.56 12.82
C LEU A 138 -33.39 -2.04 11.83
N ALA A 139 -33.25 -1.39 10.67
CA ALA A 139 -32.21 -1.70 9.69
C ALA A 139 -30.80 -1.50 10.26
N SER A 140 -30.60 -0.43 11.03
CA SER A 140 -29.32 -0.12 11.68
C SER A 140 -28.99 -1.12 12.78
N ILE A 141 -29.96 -1.42 13.65
CA ILE A 141 -29.81 -2.43 14.71
C ILE A 141 -29.52 -3.81 14.12
N SER A 142 -30.28 -4.22 13.11
CA SER A 142 -30.07 -5.50 12.42
C SER A 142 -28.66 -5.57 11.83
N THR A 143 -28.19 -4.51 11.17
CA THR A 143 -26.84 -4.46 10.61
C THR A 143 -25.77 -4.59 11.69
N ALA A 144 -25.93 -3.88 12.81
CA ALA A 144 -25.01 -3.97 13.95
C ALA A 144 -24.96 -5.40 14.52
N LEU A 145 -26.11 -6.04 14.70
CA LEU A 145 -26.19 -7.41 15.20
C LEU A 145 -25.52 -8.41 14.24
N HIS A 146 -25.74 -8.29 12.93
CA HIS A 146 -25.08 -9.14 11.94
C HIS A 146 -23.56 -8.94 11.93
N PHE A 147 -23.10 -7.70 12.05
CA PHE A 147 -21.67 -7.39 12.18
C PHE A 147 -21.07 -8.02 13.44
N LEU A 148 -21.70 -7.84 14.61
CA LEU A 148 -21.26 -8.42 15.86
C LEU A 148 -21.21 -9.95 15.80
N ARG A 149 -22.22 -10.58 15.19
CA ARG A 149 -22.25 -12.03 14.98
C ARG A 149 -21.08 -12.50 14.13
N GLY A 150 -20.84 -11.88 12.98
CA GLY A 150 -19.73 -12.25 12.09
C GLY A 150 -18.36 -12.04 12.75
N MET A 151 -18.21 -10.98 13.55
CA MET A 151 -17.00 -10.74 14.33
C MET A 151 -16.77 -11.84 15.37
N GLY A 152 -17.81 -12.19 16.14
CA GLY A 152 -17.73 -13.25 17.16
C GLY A 152 -17.42 -14.63 16.58
N GLU A 153 -17.94 -14.95 15.40
CA GLU A 153 -17.64 -16.20 14.69
C GLU A 153 -16.14 -16.32 14.35
N GLU A 154 -15.53 -15.27 13.79
CA GLU A 154 -14.09 -15.24 13.45
C GLU A 154 -13.20 -15.31 14.70
N LEU A 155 -13.55 -14.60 15.77
CA LEU A 155 -12.77 -14.58 17.02
C LEU A 155 -12.73 -15.97 17.68
N ARG A 156 -13.88 -16.66 17.75
CA ARG A 156 -13.94 -18.02 18.31
C ARG A 156 -13.16 -19.03 17.49
N THR A 157 -13.25 -18.98 16.16
CA THR A 157 -12.53 -19.90 15.27
C THR A 157 -11.00 -19.74 15.37
N ARG A 158 -10.50 -18.56 15.77
CA ARG A 158 -9.07 -18.34 16.02
C ARG A 158 -8.59 -18.95 17.33
N GLU A 159 -9.41 -18.94 18.37
CA GLU A 159 -9.08 -19.61 19.65
C GLU A 159 -9.00 -21.13 19.49
N GLU A 160 -9.94 -21.74 18.75
CA GLU A 160 -9.98 -23.20 18.49
C GLU A 160 -8.80 -23.72 17.66
N ARG A 161 -8.11 -22.85 16.89
CA ARG A 161 -6.90 -23.21 16.12
C ARG A 161 -5.60 -22.99 16.90
N SER A 162 -5.68 -22.41 18.09
CA SER A 162 -4.54 -22.10 18.97
C SER A 162 -4.37 -23.12 20.12
N THR A 163 -5.29 -24.09 20.25
CA THR A 163 -5.27 -25.20 21.21
C THR A 163 -5.01 -26.52 20.50
#